data_AF-A0A2K3KRF8-F1
#
_entry.id   AF-A0A2K3KRF8-F1
#
_cell.length_a   1.000
_cell.length_b   1.000
_cell.length_c   1.000
_cell.angle_alpha   90.00
_cell.angle_beta   90.00
_cell.angle_gamma   90.00
#
_symmetry.space_group_name_H-M   'P 1'
#
loop_
_entity.id
_entity.type
_entity.pdbx_description
1 polymer ?
#
loop_
_entity_poly.entity_id
_entity_poly.type
_entity_poly.pdbx_seq_one_letter_code
_entity_poly.pdbx_strand_id
1 'polypeptide(L)'
;MSRKFVCFKEGFKKIKDYDEKVSRKDIRTGCLAHVVICRELSGKYVVTSFVKDHNHELASPRSKHKLPSQRRVSAAQAAEVEMANRSGIRQKLIFEFISQHVGGRENVGCTSKDISNHLTAKRMKEMKE
;
A
#
# COMPACT_ATOMS: atom_id res chain seq x y z
N MET A 1 1.19 -25.28 -8.71
CA MET A 1 0.62 -23.90 -8.65
C MET A 1 1.77 -22.90 -8.67
N SER A 2 1.71 -21.89 -9.55
CA SER A 2 2.75 -20.87 -9.68
C SER A 2 2.20 -19.48 -9.32
N ARG A 3 3.04 -18.61 -8.76
CA ARG A 3 2.71 -17.21 -8.45
C ARG A 3 3.86 -16.31 -8.88
N LYS A 4 3.54 -15.28 -9.67
CA LYS A 4 4.48 -14.23 -10.11
C LYS A 4 4.34 -13.01 -9.20
N PHE A 5 5.46 -12.57 -8.62
CA PHE A 5 5.60 -11.32 -7.88
C PHE A 5 6.38 -10.34 -8.74
N VAL A 6 5.90 -9.10 -8.85
CA VAL A 6 6.37 -8.10 -9.82
C VAL A 6 6.73 -6.81 -9.12
N CYS A 7 7.55 -6.00 -9.77
CA CYS A 7 7.83 -4.65 -9.28
C CYS A 7 6.55 -3.79 -9.20
N PHE A 8 6.47 -2.91 -8.21
CA PHE A 8 5.39 -1.92 -8.10
C PHE A 8 5.28 -0.98 -9.32
N LYS A 9 6.38 -0.81 -10.06
CA LYS A 9 6.45 -0.03 -11.30
C LYS A 9 6.40 -0.90 -12.58
N GLU A 10 5.90 -2.14 -12.47
CA GLU A 10 5.81 -3.08 -13.61
C GLU A 10 4.99 -2.51 -14.76
N GLY A 11 5.48 -2.75 -15.98
CA GLY A 11 4.75 -2.54 -17.22
C GLY A 11 4.43 -1.07 -17.49
N PHE A 12 3.43 -0.81 -18.31
CA PHE A 12 2.98 0.54 -18.64
C PHE A 12 1.49 0.68 -18.32
N LYS A 13 1.02 1.89 -18.03
CA LYS A 13 -0.42 2.15 -17.94
C LYS A 13 -1.01 2.04 -19.34
N LYS A 14 -2.11 1.29 -19.47
CA LYS A 14 -2.89 1.29 -20.71
C LYS A 14 -3.49 2.68 -20.87
N ILE A 15 -3.17 3.36 -21.96
CA ILE A 15 -3.83 4.61 -22.35
C ILE A 15 -5.30 4.23 -22.61
N LYS A 16 -6.23 4.92 -21.93
CA LYS A 16 -7.65 4.83 -22.24
C LYS A 16 -8.01 6.08 -23.03
N ASP A 17 -8.71 5.93 -24.14
CA ASP A 17 -9.08 7.02 -25.06
C ASP A 17 -10.14 8.00 -24.52
N TYR A 18 -10.42 7.99 -23.20
CA TYR A 18 -11.44 8.86 -22.62
C TYR A 18 -10.81 9.87 -21.65
N ASP A 19 -11.25 11.13 -21.76
CA ASP A 19 -10.88 12.27 -20.92
C ASP A 19 -11.23 12.02 -19.44
N GLU A 20 -10.36 11.31 -18.71
CA GLU A 20 -10.49 11.15 -17.27
C GLU A 20 -9.81 12.33 -16.55
N LYS A 21 -10.61 13.34 -16.19
CA LYS A 21 -10.24 14.54 -15.41
C LYS A 21 -9.49 14.30 -14.09
N VAL A 22 -9.30 13.06 -13.62
CA VAL A 22 -8.38 12.75 -12.50
C VAL A 22 -7.75 11.37 -12.68
N SER A 23 -6.96 11.18 -13.73
CA SER A 23 -6.14 9.98 -13.86
C SER A 23 -5.05 9.99 -12.77
N ARG A 24 -4.99 8.96 -11.92
CA ARG A 24 -3.87 8.78 -10.97
C ARG A 24 -2.55 8.86 -11.74
N LYS A 25 -1.59 9.64 -11.22
CA LYS A 25 -0.24 9.80 -11.80
C LYS A 25 0.31 8.42 -12.13
N ASP A 26 0.71 8.22 -13.38
CA ASP A 26 1.36 6.98 -13.75
C ASP A 26 2.75 6.92 -13.11
N ILE A 27 3.00 5.83 -12.42
CA ILE A 27 4.24 5.53 -11.71
C ILE A 27 4.96 4.34 -12.31
N ARG A 28 4.33 3.66 -13.28
CA ARG A 28 4.87 2.50 -13.98
C ARG A 28 5.92 2.98 -14.98
N THR A 29 7.01 2.23 -15.08
CA THR A 29 8.19 2.63 -15.89
C THR A 29 8.55 1.58 -16.92
N GLY A 30 7.72 0.56 -17.13
CA GLY A 30 8.07 -0.60 -17.94
C GLY A 30 8.96 -1.60 -17.20
N CYS A 31 9.00 -1.57 -15.87
CA CYS A 31 9.92 -2.42 -15.12
C CYS A 31 9.57 -3.90 -15.33
N LEU A 32 10.59 -4.73 -15.59
CA LEU A 32 10.43 -6.17 -15.83
C LEU A 32 10.88 -7.02 -14.64
N ALA A 33 11.39 -6.41 -13.57
CA ALA A 33 11.83 -7.10 -12.38
C ALA A 33 10.71 -7.94 -11.76
N HIS A 34 10.97 -9.23 -11.55
CA HIS A 34 9.99 -10.18 -11.02
C HIS A 34 10.62 -11.44 -10.43
N VAL A 35 9.86 -12.15 -9.62
CA VAL A 35 10.14 -13.50 -9.12
C VAL A 35 8.93 -14.38 -9.42
N VAL A 36 9.12 -15.55 -10.02
CA VAL A 36 8.10 -16.60 -10.12
C VAL A 36 8.41 -17.70 -9.14
N ILE A 37 7.48 -17.98 -8.24
CA ILE A 37 7.57 -19.07 -7.26
C ILE A 37 6.56 -20.14 -7.62
N CYS A 38 7.02 -21.39 -7.70
CA CYS A 38 6.20 -22.57 -7.93
C CYS A 38 6.25 -23.50 -6.73
N ARG A 39 5.11 -24.14 -6.41
CA ARG A 39 5.08 -25.26 -5.48
C ARG A 39 5.16 -26.57 -6.28
N GLU A 40 6.22 -27.33 -6.04
CA GLU A 40 6.44 -28.65 -6.63
C GLU A 40 5.49 -29.69 -6.02
N LEU A 41 5.36 -30.84 -6.70
CA LEU A 41 4.63 -32.01 -6.17
C LEU A 41 5.25 -32.54 -4.88
N SER A 42 6.56 -32.37 -4.71
CA SER A 42 7.31 -32.68 -3.48
C SER A 42 6.88 -31.83 -2.28
N GLY A 43 6.06 -30.80 -2.49
CA GLY A 43 5.64 -29.83 -1.48
C GLY A 43 6.61 -28.66 -1.29
N LYS A 44 7.80 -28.70 -1.90
CA LYS A 44 8.80 -27.63 -1.83
C LYS A 44 8.44 -26.44 -2.71
N TYR A 45 8.89 -25.25 -2.32
CA TYR A 45 8.79 -24.04 -3.12
C TYR A 45 10.11 -23.80 -3.87
N VAL A 46 10.00 -23.54 -5.17
CA VAL A 46 11.14 -23.26 -6.05
C VAL A 46 10.93 -21.97 -6.81
N VAL A 47 12.02 -21.21 -7.00
CA VAL A 47 12.04 -20.03 -7.85
C VAL A 47 12.32 -20.47 -9.28
N THR A 48 11.36 -20.31 -10.18
CA THR A 48 11.48 -20.76 -11.58
C THR A 48 11.90 -19.65 -12.54
N SER A 49 11.72 -18.39 -12.16
CA SER A 49 12.19 -17.23 -12.91
C SER A 49 12.52 -16.11 -11.94
N PHE A 50 13.64 -15.44 -12.18
CA PHE A 50 14.06 -14.28 -11.40
C PHE A 50 14.74 -13.26 -12.30
N VAL A 51 14.14 -12.07 -12.40
CA VAL A 51 14.74 -10.89 -13.02
C VAL A 51 15.02 -9.89 -11.91
N LYS A 52 16.30 -9.72 -11.59
CA LYS A 52 16.78 -8.86 -10.51
C LYS A 52 16.76 -7.38 -10.87
N ASP A 53 17.09 -7.06 -12.12
CA ASP A 53 17.41 -5.68 -12.50
C ASP A 53 16.16 -4.82 -12.65
N HIS A 54 16.24 -3.62 -12.07
CA HIS A 54 15.21 -2.60 -12.16
C HIS A 54 15.63 -1.49 -13.11
N ASN A 55 14.68 -0.95 -13.87
CA ASN A 55 14.93 0.19 -14.76
C ASN A 55 14.69 1.55 -14.08
N HIS A 56 14.65 1.57 -12.75
CA HIS A 56 14.40 2.75 -11.94
C HIS A 56 15.12 2.60 -10.61
N GLU A 57 15.34 3.73 -9.93
CA GLU A 57 15.89 3.71 -8.58
C GLU A 57 14.98 2.95 -7.61
N LEU A 58 15.61 2.19 -6.71
CA LEU A 58 14.91 1.52 -5.63
C LEU A 58 14.48 2.52 -4.56
N ALA A 59 13.40 2.20 -3.86
CA ALA A 59 12.94 3.06 -2.78
C ALA A 59 13.96 3.10 -1.64
N SER A 60 14.29 4.31 -1.19
CA SER A 60 15.15 4.49 -0.02
C SER A 60 14.45 4.00 1.26
N PRO A 61 15.20 3.62 2.30
CA PRO A 61 14.63 3.30 3.61
C PRO A 61 13.75 4.43 4.16
N ARG A 62 14.11 5.69 3.92
CA ARG A 62 13.32 6.87 4.33
C ARG A 62 11.97 6.98 3.63
N SER A 63 11.84 6.45 2.40
CA SER A 63 10.57 6.46 1.66
C SER A 63 9.79 5.13 1.76
N LYS A 64 10.26 4.18 2.58
CA LYS A 64 9.61 2.87 2.77
C LYS A 64 8.14 3.00 3.16
N HIS A 65 7.79 3.94 4.05
CA HIS A 65 6.42 4.22 4.48
C HIS A 65 5.47 4.67 3.34
N LYS A 66 5.99 5.01 2.16
CA LYS A 66 5.20 5.36 0.96
C LYS A 66 4.86 4.12 0.12
N LEU A 67 5.60 3.02 0.25
CA LEU A 67 5.38 1.79 -0.52
C LEU A 67 4.10 1.08 -0.05
N PRO A 68 3.15 0.75 -0.93
CA PRO A 68 1.92 0.05 -0.53
C PRO A 68 2.18 -1.27 0.20
N SER A 69 3.19 -2.04 -0.21
CA SER A 69 3.55 -3.31 0.43
C SER A 69 4.10 -3.17 1.86
N GLN A 70 4.48 -1.96 2.25
CA GLN A 70 5.03 -1.65 3.57
C GLN A 70 4.02 -0.89 4.43
N ARG A 71 2.87 -0.51 3.87
CA ARG A 71 1.82 0.21 4.57
C ARG A 71 0.82 -0.78 5.15
N ARG A 72 0.58 -0.68 6.46
CA ARG A 72 -0.43 -1.47 7.15
C ARG A 72 -1.00 -0.69 8.31
N VAL A 73 -2.32 -0.62 8.38
CA VAL A 73 -3.01 -0.16 9.59
C VAL A 73 -3.04 -1.35 10.54
N SER A 74 -2.30 -1.29 11.64
CA SER A 74 -2.33 -2.34 12.66
C SER A 74 -3.67 -2.33 13.41
N ALA A 75 -4.01 -3.44 14.07
CA ALA A 75 -5.24 -3.52 14.87
C ALA A 75 -5.26 -2.47 16.00
N ALA A 76 -4.13 -2.24 16.66
CA ALA A 76 -4.00 -1.21 17.69
C ALA A 76 -4.26 0.20 17.12
N GLN A 77 -3.60 0.54 16.01
CA GLN A 77 -3.83 1.82 15.33
C GLN A 77 -5.27 1.99 14.85
N ALA A 78 -5.89 0.93 14.34
CA ALA A 78 -7.29 0.95 13.94
C ALA A 78 -8.20 1.27 15.13
N ALA A 79 -7.98 0.64 16.28
CA ALA A 79 -8.75 0.89 17.50
C ALA A 79 -8.59 2.33 18.00
N GLU A 80 -7.36 2.85 18.04
CA GLU A 80 -7.07 4.24 18.43
C GLU A 80 -7.74 5.25 17.49
N VAL A 81 -7.61 5.03 16.18
CA VAL A 81 -8.22 5.88 15.14
C VAL A 81 -9.75 5.89 15.26
N GLU A 82 -10.35 4.74 15.52
CA GLU A 82 -11.79 4.61 15.67
C GLU A 82 -12.29 5.29 16.95
N MET A 83 -11.58 5.14 18.06
CA MET A 83 -11.87 5.82 19.31
C MET A 83 -11.81 7.34 19.14
N ALA A 84 -10.71 7.86 18.57
CA ALA A 84 -10.55 9.28 18.29
C ALA A 84 -11.64 9.82 17.36
N ASN A 85 -12.03 9.06 16.32
CA ASN A 85 -13.11 9.44 15.42
C ASN A 85 -14.47 9.44 16.12
N ARG A 86 -14.76 8.50 17.04
CA ARG A 86 -15.99 8.49 17.86
C ARG A 86 -16.04 9.67 18.83
N SER A 87 -14.90 10.11 19.33
CA SER A 87 -14.76 11.33 20.15
C SER A 87 -14.86 12.63 19.33
N GLY A 88 -15.21 12.56 18.04
CA GLY A 88 -15.41 13.73 17.19
C GLY A 88 -14.13 14.38 16.64
N ILE A 89 -12.96 13.74 16.84
CA ILE A 89 -11.69 14.28 16.33
C ILE A 89 -11.67 14.16 14.81
N ARG A 90 -11.36 15.27 14.12
CA ARG A 90 -11.24 15.29 12.66
C ARG A 90 -10.12 14.34 12.22
N GLN A 91 -10.38 13.50 11.20
CA GLN A 91 -9.42 12.50 10.70
C GLN A 91 -8.02 13.05 10.39
N LYS A 92 -7.94 14.28 9.86
CA LYS A 92 -6.66 14.95 9.59
C LYS A 92 -5.83 15.13 10.87
N LEU A 93 -6.48 15.53 11.97
CA LEU A 93 -5.85 15.72 13.27
C LEU A 93 -5.46 14.39 13.91
N ILE A 94 -6.25 13.33 13.72
CA ILE A 94 -5.91 11.98 14.20
C ILE A 94 -4.56 11.54 13.61
N PHE A 95 -4.39 11.64 12.28
CA PHE A 95 -3.14 11.24 11.64
C PHE A 95 -1.96 12.12 12.08
N GLU A 96 -2.18 13.43 12.22
CA GLU A 96 -1.14 14.36 12.67
C GLU A 96 -0.70 14.08 14.11
N PHE A 97 -1.64 13.82 15.01
CA PHE A 97 -1.38 13.42 16.39
C PHE A 97 -0.55 12.13 16.46
N ILE A 98 -0.98 11.08 15.74
CA ILE A 98 -0.23 9.81 15.68
C ILE A 98 1.18 10.06 15.15
N SER A 99 1.31 10.84 14.07
CA SER A 99 2.61 11.17 13.47
C SER A 99 3.54 11.85 14.45
N GLN A 100 3.05 12.81 15.24
CA GLN A 100 3.85 13.48 16.27
C GLN A 100 4.25 12.50 17.39
N HIS A 101 3.34 11.64 17.81
CA HIS A 101 3.59 10.66 18.88
C HIS A 101 4.68 9.65 18.51
N VAL A 102 4.73 9.20 17.26
CA VAL A 102 5.78 8.28 16.77
C VAL A 102 7.01 9.00 16.21
N GLY A 103 7.14 10.32 16.43
CA GLY A 103 8.31 11.09 16.04
C GLY A 103 8.47 11.33 14.54
N GLY A 104 7.39 11.26 13.76
CA GLY A 104 7.40 11.55 12.33
C GLY A 104 6.38 10.75 11.53
N ARG A 105 5.97 11.28 10.37
CA ARG A 105 5.01 10.61 9.47
C ARG A 105 5.57 9.31 8.90
N GLU A 106 6.88 9.25 8.72
CA GLU A 106 7.63 8.11 8.23
C GLU A 106 7.58 6.91 9.19
N ASN A 107 7.33 7.15 10.48
CA ASN A 107 7.29 6.12 11.52
C ASN A 107 5.88 5.57 11.77
N VAL A 108 4.84 6.17 11.17
CA VAL A 108 3.44 5.77 11.38
C VAL A 108 3.13 4.40 10.77
N GLY A 109 3.87 3.97 9.75
CA GLY A 109 3.66 2.69 9.08
C GLY A 109 2.41 2.63 8.18
N CYS A 110 1.64 3.72 8.08
CA CYS A 110 0.55 3.89 7.12
C CYS A 110 0.40 5.36 6.73
N THR A 111 -0.42 5.65 5.71
CA THR A 111 -0.70 7.03 5.29
C THR A 111 -2.02 7.53 5.87
N SER A 112 -2.18 8.86 5.92
CA SER A 112 -3.47 9.50 6.24
C SER A 112 -4.61 8.97 5.36
N LYS A 113 -4.32 8.66 4.09
CA LYS A 113 -5.31 8.09 3.17
C LYS A 113 -5.72 6.68 3.56
N ASP A 114 -4.79 5.86 4.07
CA ASP A 114 -5.09 4.51 4.55
C ASP A 114 -6.03 4.55 5.77
N ILE A 115 -5.78 5.48 6.71
CA ILE A 115 -6.68 5.74 7.85
C ILE A 115 -8.07 6.19 7.38
N SER A 116 -8.12 7.13 6.44
CA SER A 116 -9.39 7.62 5.89
C SER A 116 -10.17 6.48 5.22
N ASN A 117 -9.50 5.66 4.40
CA ASN A 117 -10.12 4.51 3.74
C ASN A 117 -10.64 3.48 4.76
N HIS A 118 -9.89 3.21 5.83
CA HIS A 118 -10.31 2.31 6.92
C HIS A 118 -11.61 2.79 7.57
N LEU A 119 -11.66 4.07 7.96
CA LEU A 119 -12.86 4.66 8.58
C LEU A 119 -14.06 4.67 7.61
N THR A 120 -13.85 4.97 6.33
CA THR A 120 -14.91 4.90 5.32
C THR A 120 -15.41 3.48 5.15
N ALA A 121 -14.51 2.49 5.04
CA ALA A 121 -14.89 1.09 4.90
C ALA A 121 -15.67 0.58 6.12
N LYS A 122 -15.31 1.01 7.32
CA LYS A 122 -16.05 0.67 8.55
C LYS A 122 -17.46 1.26 8.54
N ARG A 123 -17.62 2.55 8.24
CA ARG A 123 -18.94 3.19 8.14
C ARG A 123 -19.84 2.49 7.12
N MET A 124 -19.28 2.10 5.97
CA MET A 124 -20.02 1.36 4.94
C MET A 124 -20.47 -0.03 5.38
N LYS A 125 -19.77 -0.67 6.33
CA LYS A 125 -20.20 -1.95 6.91
C LYS A 125 -21.33 -1.75 7.91
N GLU A 126 -21.18 -0.77 8.81
CA GLU A 126 -22.19 -0.42 9.82
C GLU A 126 -23.52 0.03 9.19
N MET A 127 -23.52 0.57 7.97
CA MET A 127 -24.76 0.92 7.24
C MET A 127 -25.46 -0.28 6.57
N LYS A 128 -24.80 -1.43 6.46
CA LYS A 128 -25.33 -2.64 5.82
C LYS A 128 -25.84 -3.67 6.82
N GLU A 129 -25.59 -3.43 8.10
CA GLU A 129 -26.09 -4.19 9.25
C GLU A 129 -27.38 -3.52 9.75
#